data_AF-A0A2U9ID84-F1
#
_entry.id   AF-A0A2U9ID84-F1
#
_cell.length_a   1.000
_cell.length_b   1.000
_cell.length_c   1.000
_cell.angle_alpha   90.00
_cell.angle_beta   90.00
_cell.angle_gamma   90.00
#
_symmetry.space_group_name_H-M   'P 1'
#
loop_
_entity.id
_entity.type
_entity.pdbx_description
1 polymer ?
#
loop_
_entity_poly.entity_id
_entity_poly.type
_entity_poly.pdbx_seq_one_letter_code
_entity_poly.pdbx_strand_id
1 'polypeptide(L)'
;MTVEIFVGKRIIDAVEELKKEGYSEIDAIKMIHDSYEVDSMDGISIVTHFASIVLIASLFINSPVLDAFKIPLGTLYSIFLVGYVVLHTFYRNGLKDISNFSMIGLSLGVSFATIVLIGFLLNFTLGITPFTVILSVVSITEIFNIINNIMWWKRNEL
;
A
#
# COMPACT_ATOMS: atom_id res chain seq x y z
N MET A 1 18.23 6.70 -16.92
CA MET A 1 18.28 6.26 -18.34
C MET A 1 16.85 6.37 -18.84
N THR A 2 16.60 7.28 -19.77
CA THR A 2 15.26 7.78 -20.08
C THR A 2 14.41 6.72 -20.77
N VAL A 3 13.21 6.50 -20.24
CA VAL A 3 12.16 5.57 -20.71
C VAL A 3 11.82 5.77 -22.21
N GLU A 4 12.18 6.92 -22.78
CA GLU A 4 11.98 7.27 -24.19
C GLU A 4 12.69 6.36 -25.20
N ILE A 5 13.74 5.63 -24.82
CA ILE A 5 14.54 4.83 -25.78
C ILE A 5 13.75 3.64 -26.37
N PHE A 6 12.74 3.15 -25.63
CA PHE A 6 12.03 1.91 -25.96
C PHE A 6 10.65 2.12 -26.59
N VAL A 7 10.06 3.32 -26.49
CA VAL A 7 8.70 3.61 -26.97
C VAL A 7 8.59 3.38 -28.49
N GLY A 8 7.75 2.42 -28.88
CA GLY A 8 7.49 2.08 -30.30
C GLY A 8 8.42 1.04 -30.93
N LYS A 9 9.44 0.55 -30.21
CA LYS A 9 10.29 -0.57 -30.66
C LYS A 9 9.67 -1.90 -30.21
N ARG A 10 9.92 -2.98 -30.97
CA ARG A 10 9.59 -4.33 -30.47
C ARG A 10 10.61 -4.69 -29.38
N ILE A 11 10.18 -5.49 -28.41
CA ILE A 11 11.02 -5.93 -27.28
C ILE A 11 12.37 -6.49 -27.75
N ILE A 12 12.36 -7.25 -28.86
CA ILE A 12 13.56 -7.85 -29.45
C ILE A 12 14.56 -6.78 -29.90
N ASP A 13 14.08 -5.73 -30.57
CA ASP A 13 14.93 -4.66 -31.12
C ASP A 13 15.55 -3.83 -29.96
N ALA A 14 14.79 -3.64 -28.89
CA ALA A 14 15.24 -2.98 -27.66
C ALA A 14 16.28 -3.79 -26.87
N VAL A 15 16.12 -5.13 -26.77
CA VAL A 15 17.10 -6.02 -26.12
C VAL A 15 18.42 -6.01 -26.91
N GLU A 16 18.34 -5.99 -28.24
CA GLU A 16 19.52 -6.03 -29.11
C GLU A 16 20.34 -4.73 -29.02
N GLU A 17 19.68 -3.60 -28.80
CA GLU A 17 20.32 -2.29 -28.57
C GLU A 17 21.05 -2.25 -27.22
N LEU A 18 20.41 -2.71 -26.14
CA LEU A 18 21.04 -2.83 -24.83
C LEU A 18 22.22 -3.81 -24.84
N LYS A 19 22.13 -4.89 -25.63
CA LYS A 19 23.23 -5.82 -25.83
C LYS A 19 24.42 -5.19 -26.55
N LYS A 20 24.19 -4.26 -27.49
CA LYS A 20 25.24 -3.45 -28.14
C LYS A 20 25.89 -2.44 -27.18
N GLU A 21 25.16 -1.98 -26.18
CA GLU A 21 25.67 -1.13 -25.10
C GLU A 21 26.45 -1.91 -24.02
N GLY A 22 26.50 -3.24 -24.12
CA GLY A 22 27.29 -4.10 -23.23
C GLY A 22 26.50 -4.77 -22.11
N TYR A 23 25.17 -4.67 -22.11
CA TYR A 23 24.33 -5.37 -21.14
C TYR A 23 24.16 -6.85 -21.51
N SER A 24 24.08 -7.70 -20.49
CA SER A 24 23.67 -9.10 -20.65
C SER A 24 22.24 -9.16 -21.17
N GLU A 25 21.90 -10.19 -21.94
CA GLU A 25 20.55 -10.40 -22.46
C GLU A 25 19.51 -10.48 -21.34
N ILE A 26 19.87 -11.10 -20.21
CA ILE A 26 19.02 -11.20 -19.02
C ILE A 26 18.79 -9.81 -18.39
N ASP A 27 19.85 -9.02 -18.27
CA ASP A 27 19.77 -7.68 -17.69
C ASP A 27 18.99 -6.72 -18.59
N ALA A 28 19.16 -6.84 -19.91
CA ALA A 28 18.42 -6.08 -20.90
C ALA A 28 16.92 -6.39 -20.88
N ILE A 29 16.56 -7.68 -20.84
CA ILE A 29 15.17 -8.12 -20.71
C ILE A 29 14.56 -7.61 -19.40
N LYS A 30 15.30 -7.67 -18.29
CA LYS A 30 14.86 -7.17 -16.99
C LYS A 30 14.65 -5.65 -17.02
N MET A 31 15.59 -4.89 -17.60
CA MET A 31 15.48 -3.43 -17.71
C MET A 31 14.27 -3.00 -18.54
N ILE A 32 14.01 -3.71 -19.65
CA ILE A 32 12.83 -3.46 -20.48
C ILE A 32 11.56 -3.83 -19.72
N HIS A 33 11.51 -5.01 -19.10
CA HIS A 33 10.37 -5.44 -18.28
C HIS A 33 10.03 -4.42 -17.19
N ASP A 34 11.04 -3.99 -16.41
CA ASP A 34 10.90 -3.01 -15.34
C ASP A 34 10.47 -1.62 -15.87
N SER A 35 10.83 -1.27 -17.10
CA SER A 35 10.43 0.02 -17.72
C SER A 35 9.00 0.06 -18.25
N TYR A 36 8.42 -1.11 -18.57
CA TYR A 36 7.03 -1.25 -19.03
C TYR A 36 6.09 -1.71 -17.93
N GLU A 37 6.61 -2.09 -16.76
CA GLU A 37 5.83 -2.34 -15.57
C GLU A 37 5.25 -1.01 -15.09
N VAL A 38 4.10 -0.64 -15.66
CA VAL A 38 3.28 0.46 -15.16
C VAL A 38 2.84 0.04 -13.77
N ASP A 39 3.54 0.56 -12.76
CA ASP A 39 3.20 0.47 -11.33
C ASP A 39 1.78 1.04 -11.18
N SER A 40 0.76 0.19 -11.37
CA SER A 40 -0.63 0.59 -11.37
C SER A 40 -0.94 1.24 -10.02
N MET A 41 -1.73 2.31 -10.03
CA MET A 41 -2.21 2.96 -8.81
C MET A 41 -2.69 1.88 -7.84
N ASP A 42 -2.02 1.78 -6.69
CA ASP A 42 -2.15 0.65 -5.76
C ASP A 42 -3.63 0.49 -5.40
N GLY A 43 -4.29 -0.53 -5.96
CA GLY A 43 -5.71 -0.76 -5.76
C GLY A 43 -6.05 -0.91 -4.27
N ILE A 44 -5.08 -1.33 -3.46
CA ILE A 44 -5.22 -1.44 -2.01
C ILE A 44 -5.28 -0.05 -1.37
N SER A 45 -4.58 0.96 -1.89
CA SER A 45 -4.69 2.35 -1.43
C SER A 45 -6.12 2.89 -1.62
N ILE A 46 -6.74 2.64 -2.78
CA ILE A 46 -8.12 3.05 -3.07
C ILE A 46 -9.11 2.34 -2.14
N VAL A 47 -8.96 1.02 -1.98
CA VAL A 47 -9.79 0.23 -1.07
C VAL A 47 -9.65 0.72 0.37
N THR A 48 -8.43 1.08 0.79
CA THR A 48 -8.16 1.64 2.11
C THR A 48 -8.89 2.96 2.30
N HIS A 49 -8.76 3.92 1.37
CA HIS A 49 -9.48 5.21 1.45
C HIS A 49 -10.99 5.02 1.53
N PHE A 50 -11.56 4.16 0.69
CA PHE A 50 -12.99 3.88 0.70
C PHE A 50 -13.43 3.29 2.05
N ALA A 51 -12.72 2.30 2.56
CA ALA A 51 -13.02 1.68 3.84
C ALA A 51 -12.89 2.69 5.01
N SER A 52 -11.86 3.54 5.00
CA SER A 52 -11.68 4.63 5.98
C SER A 52 -12.86 5.57 6.02
N ILE A 53 -13.35 6.00 4.85
CA ILE A 53 -14.52 6.90 4.75
C ILE A 53 -15.76 6.22 5.34
N VAL A 54 -16.01 4.96 4.99
CA VAL A 54 -17.17 4.21 5.52
C VAL A 54 -17.08 4.04 7.03
N LEU A 55 -15.90 3.70 7.55
CA LEU A 55 -15.67 3.51 8.98
C LEU A 55 -15.85 4.82 9.77
N ILE A 56 -15.30 5.93 9.28
CA ILE A 56 -15.48 7.24 9.89
C ILE A 56 -16.95 7.66 9.81
N ALA A 57 -17.59 7.54 8.65
CA ALA A 57 -19.00 7.88 8.47
C ALA A 57 -19.90 7.10 9.43
N SER A 58 -19.60 5.82 9.68
CA SER A 58 -20.34 4.98 10.65
C SER A 58 -20.23 5.45 12.11
N LEU A 59 -19.29 6.34 12.44
CA LEU A 59 -19.20 6.93 13.78
C LEU A 59 -20.15 8.13 13.97
N PHE A 60 -20.52 8.81 12.89
CA PHE A 60 -21.27 10.07 12.94
C PHE A 60 -22.68 9.96 12.35
N ILE A 61 -22.90 9.00 11.45
CA ILE A 61 -24.16 8.81 10.74
C ILE A 61 -24.82 7.53 11.25
N ASN A 62 -25.96 7.69 11.93
CA ASN A 62 -26.79 6.55 12.31
C ASN A 62 -27.58 6.07 11.08
N SER A 63 -27.04 5.06 10.39
CA SER A 63 -27.67 4.43 9.23
C SER A 63 -27.53 2.91 9.29
N PRO A 64 -28.65 2.16 9.21
CA PRO A 64 -28.61 0.69 9.21
C PRO A 64 -27.73 0.10 8.11
N VAL A 65 -27.61 0.79 6.97
CA VAL A 65 -26.77 0.37 5.84
C VAL A 65 -25.29 0.49 6.21
N LEU A 66 -24.87 1.62 6.78
CA LEU A 66 -23.48 1.84 7.20
C LEU A 66 -23.08 0.86 8.30
N ASP A 67 -23.97 0.62 9.26
CA ASP A 67 -23.75 -0.34 10.35
C ASP A 67 -23.56 -1.77 9.83
N ALA A 68 -24.27 -2.16 8.77
CA ALA A 68 -24.10 -3.46 8.14
C ALA A 68 -22.71 -3.63 7.50
N PHE A 69 -22.13 -2.55 6.94
CA PHE A 69 -20.79 -2.57 6.35
C PHE A 69 -19.66 -2.39 7.36
N LYS A 70 -19.94 -1.78 8.52
CA LYS A 70 -18.96 -1.47 9.56
C LYS A 70 -18.18 -2.69 10.04
N ILE A 71 -18.87 -3.79 10.31
CA ILE A 71 -18.23 -5.01 10.82
C ILE A 71 -17.33 -5.65 9.75
N PRO A 72 -17.81 -6.03 8.56
CA PRO A 72 -16.97 -6.71 7.57
C PRO A 72 -15.81 -5.83 7.09
N LEU A 73 -16.05 -4.54 6.83
CA LEU A 73 -14.97 -3.63 6.46
C LEU A 73 -14.02 -3.40 7.62
N GLY A 74 -14.52 -3.17 8.84
CA GLY A 74 -13.67 -2.98 10.02
C GLY A 74 -12.80 -4.18 10.32
N THR A 75 -13.31 -5.40 10.15
CA THR A 75 -12.53 -6.64 10.30
C THR A 75 -11.44 -6.73 9.24
N LEU A 76 -11.77 -6.58 7.95
CA LEU A 76 -10.76 -6.60 6.88
C LEU A 76 -9.71 -5.51 7.08
N TYR A 77 -10.16 -4.31 7.48
CA TYR A 77 -9.31 -3.16 7.72
C TYR A 77 -8.32 -3.42 8.86
N SER A 78 -8.82 -3.87 10.00
CA SER A 78 -8.03 -4.11 11.21
C SER A 78 -7.12 -5.32 11.10
N ILE A 79 -7.47 -6.33 10.30
CA ILE A 79 -6.67 -7.55 10.18
C ILE A 79 -5.59 -7.39 9.10
N PHE A 80 -5.88 -6.71 7.99
CA PHE A 80 -4.99 -6.68 6.83
C PHE A 80 -4.56 -5.27 6.42
N LEU A 81 -5.51 -4.36 6.18
CA LEU A 81 -5.20 -3.07 5.53
C LEU A 81 -4.26 -2.20 6.36
N VAL A 82 -4.46 -2.12 7.68
CA VAL A 82 -3.58 -1.35 8.58
C VAL A 82 -2.14 -1.83 8.45
N GLY A 83 -1.93 -3.14 8.57
CA GLY A 83 -0.58 -3.72 8.48
C GLY A 83 0.04 -3.60 7.10
N TYR A 84 -0.76 -3.81 6.04
CA TYR A 84 -0.30 -3.69 4.66
C TYR A 84 0.23 -2.28 4.37
N VAL A 85 -0.53 -1.25 4.73
CA VAL A 85 -0.16 0.15 4.50
C VAL A 85 1.11 0.52 5.28
N VAL A 86 1.18 0.15 6.56
CA VAL A 86 2.36 0.39 7.40
C VAL A 86 3.60 -0.29 6.81
N LEU A 87 3.47 -1.56 6.42
CA LEU A 87 4.54 -2.35 5.82
C LEU A 87 5.03 -1.72 4.51
N HIS A 88 4.11 -1.28 3.64
CA HIS A 88 4.45 -0.59 2.40
C HIS A 88 5.14 0.76 2.64
N THR A 89 4.81 1.46 3.72
CA THR A 89 5.51 2.70 4.09
C THR A 89 6.95 2.43 4.55
N PHE A 90 7.17 1.43 5.40
CA PHE A 90 8.49 1.18 6.01
C PHE A 90 9.42 0.28 5.17
N TYR A 91 8.88 -0.67 4.41
CA TYR A 91 9.64 -1.72 3.72
C TYR A 91 9.45 -1.77 2.20
N ARG A 92 9.22 -0.61 1.60
CA ARG A 92 8.85 -0.45 0.19
C ARG A 92 9.71 -1.20 -0.85
N ASN A 93 11.03 -1.14 -0.75
CA ASN A 93 11.92 -1.76 -1.74
C ASN A 93 12.13 -3.26 -1.51
N GLY A 94 12.08 -3.70 -0.24
CA GLY A 94 12.23 -5.11 0.11
C GLY A 94 10.98 -5.95 -0.20
N LEU A 95 9.84 -5.31 -0.50
CA LEU A 95 8.58 -5.97 -0.76
C LEU A 95 8.43 -6.53 -2.17
N LYS A 96 9.17 -6.00 -3.16
CA LYS A 96 9.12 -6.50 -4.55
C LYS A 96 9.56 -7.97 -4.67
N ASP A 97 10.45 -8.40 -3.78
CA ASP A 97 10.99 -9.77 -3.77
C ASP A 97 10.19 -10.72 -2.86
N ILE A 98 9.16 -10.22 -2.16
CA ILE A 98 8.37 -10.99 -1.19
C ILE A 98 7.17 -11.61 -1.91
N SER A 99 6.99 -12.92 -1.74
CA SER A 99 5.83 -13.62 -2.29
C SER A 99 4.51 -13.06 -1.75
N ASN A 100 3.45 -13.07 -2.56
CA ASN A 100 2.13 -12.55 -2.16
C ASN A 100 1.60 -13.20 -0.86
N PHE A 101 1.84 -14.50 -0.65
CA PHE A 101 1.44 -15.20 0.58
C PHE A 101 2.20 -14.69 1.81
N SER A 102 3.52 -14.52 1.67
CA SER A 102 4.35 -13.94 2.73
C SER A 102 3.90 -12.51 3.06
N MET A 103 3.54 -11.73 2.05
CA MET A 103 3.04 -10.37 2.24
C MET A 103 1.72 -10.33 3.01
N ILE A 104 0.81 -11.28 2.76
CA ILE A 104 -0.40 -11.42 3.57
C ILE A 104 -0.05 -11.73 5.03
N GLY A 105 0.79 -12.73 5.29
CA GLY A 105 1.19 -13.11 6.65
C GLY A 105 1.86 -11.96 7.41
N LEU A 106 2.76 -11.23 6.76
CA LEU A 106 3.42 -10.06 7.33
C LEU A 106 2.42 -8.94 7.63
N SER A 107 1.51 -8.66 6.69
CA SER A 107 0.48 -7.65 6.88
C SER A 107 -0.39 -7.97 8.09
N LEU A 108 -0.80 -9.23 8.26
CA LEU A 108 -1.55 -9.68 9.45
C LEU A 108 -0.78 -9.36 10.75
N GLY A 109 0.47 -9.80 10.83
CA GLY A 109 1.30 -9.60 12.02
C GLY A 109 1.54 -8.12 12.35
N VAL A 110 1.87 -7.32 11.33
CA VAL A 110 2.06 -5.88 11.48
C VAL A 110 0.76 -5.20 11.89
N SER A 111 -0.38 -5.61 11.34
CA SER A 111 -1.68 -5.04 11.67
C SER A 111 -2.00 -5.19 13.16
N PHE A 112 -1.84 -6.41 13.70
CA PHE A 112 -2.02 -6.65 15.13
C PHE A 112 -1.04 -5.84 15.99
N ALA A 113 0.23 -5.80 15.61
CA ALA A 113 1.25 -5.03 16.34
C ALA A 113 0.91 -3.53 16.37
N THR A 114 0.53 -2.95 15.22
CA THR A 114 0.14 -1.55 15.10
C THR A 114 -1.10 -1.25 15.94
N ILE A 115 -2.15 -2.06 15.85
CA ILE A 115 -3.38 -1.83 16.62
C ILE A 115 -3.14 -1.93 18.12
N VAL A 116 -2.35 -2.91 18.57
CA VAL A 116 -1.98 -3.03 19.98
C VAL A 116 -1.21 -1.80 20.46
N LEU A 117 -0.28 -1.29 19.66
CA LEU A 117 0.48 -0.09 19.99
C LEU A 117 -0.41 1.16 20.06
N ILE A 118 -1.37 1.30 19.14
CA ILE A 118 -2.38 2.37 19.16
C ILE A 118 -3.25 2.25 20.41
N GLY A 119 -3.74 1.04 20.72
CA GLY A 119 -4.54 0.78 21.91
C GLY A 119 -3.79 1.12 23.20
N PHE A 120 -2.50 0.78 23.26
CA PHE A 120 -1.62 1.14 24.36
C PHE A 120 -1.51 2.67 24.50
N LEU A 121 -1.20 3.39 23.42
CA LEU A 121 -1.13 4.86 23.44
C LEU A 121 -2.45 5.51 23.87
N LEU A 122 -3.57 5.01 23.36
CA LEU A 122 -4.90 5.49 23.73
C LEU A 122 -5.19 5.28 25.21
N ASN A 123 -4.82 4.11 25.75
CA ASN A 123 -5.02 3.80 27.15
C ASN A 123 -4.33 4.81 28.08
N PHE A 124 -3.16 5.34 27.69
CA PHE A 124 -2.43 6.33 28.47
C PHE A 124 -2.90 7.78 28.27
N THR A 125 -3.67 8.07 27.22
CA THR A 125 -3.97 9.45 26.81
C THR A 125 -5.47 9.78 26.92
N LEU A 126 -6.30 9.13 26.11
CA LEU A 126 -7.71 9.48 25.91
C LEU A 126 -8.68 8.41 26.42
N GLY A 127 -8.16 7.23 26.78
CA GLY A 127 -8.94 6.05 27.13
C GLY A 127 -9.39 5.23 25.90
N ILE A 128 -9.71 3.97 26.16
CA ILE A 128 -10.14 3.02 25.13
C ILE A 128 -11.67 3.04 25.03
N THR A 129 -12.18 3.58 23.94
CA THR A 129 -13.59 3.48 23.53
C THR A 129 -13.65 3.07 22.06
N PRO A 130 -14.76 2.48 21.56
CA PRO A 130 -14.88 2.17 20.15
C PRO A 130 -14.65 3.39 19.25
N PHE A 131 -15.10 4.57 19.70
CA PHE A 131 -14.92 5.82 18.99
C PHE A 131 -13.43 6.20 18.88
N THR A 132 -12.71 6.24 20.02
CA THR A 132 -11.29 6.63 20.03
C THR A 132 -10.42 5.62 19.25
N VAL A 133 -10.70 4.32 19.39
CA VAL A 133 -9.96 3.28 18.68
C VAL A 133 -10.14 3.37 17.17
N ILE A 134 -11.39 3.41 16.68
CA ILE A 134 -11.67 3.45 15.23
C ILE A 134 -11.04 4.71 14.64
N LEU A 135 -11.22 5.87 15.29
CA LEU A 135 -10.70 7.13 14.80
C LEU A 135 -9.16 7.14 14.73
N SER A 136 -8.47 6.65 15.77
CA SER A 136 -7.01 6.62 15.80
C SER A 136 -6.41 5.63 14.80
N VAL A 137 -6.99 4.43 14.70
CA VAL A 137 -6.54 3.41 13.74
C VAL A 137 -6.70 3.93 12.31
N VAL A 138 -7.88 4.45 11.97
CA VAL A 138 -8.12 4.99 10.63
C VAL A 138 -7.20 6.17 10.34
N SER A 139 -7.05 7.11 11.28
CA SER A 139 -6.19 8.29 11.11
C SER A 139 -4.74 7.91 10.84
N ILE A 140 -4.17 6.99 11.62
CA ILE A 140 -2.78 6.56 11.46
C ILE A 140 -2.59 5.85 10.12
N THR A 141 -3.51 4.96 9.75
CA THR A 141 -3.43 4.27 8.46
C THR A 141 -3.52 5.25 7.29
N GLU A 142 -4.43 6.22 7.34
CA GLU A 142 -4.55 7.24 6.29
C GLU A 142 -3.30 8.11 6.17
N ILE A 143 -2.69 8.51 7.30
CA ILE A 143 -1.41 9.23 7.30
C ILE A 143 -0.34 8.43 6.56
N PHE A 144 -0.19 7.14 6.88
CA PHE A 144 0.78 6.28 6.21
C PHE A 144 0.46 6.06 4.73
N ASN A 145 -0.83 5.92 4.38
CA ASN A 145 -1.27 5.78 3.00
C ASN A 145 -0.93 7.03 2.16
N ILE A 146 -1.19 8.22 2.70
CA ILE A 146 -0.84 9.50 2.07
C ILE A 146 0.69 9.63 1.92
N ILE A 147 1.45 9.29 2.96
CA ILE A 147 2.93 9.30 2.91
C ILE A 147 3.42 8.37 1.79
N ASN A 148 2.84 7.16 1.68
CA ASN A 148 3.22 6.22 0.63
C ASN A 148 2.96 6.80 -0.77
N ASN A 149 1.80 7.41 -0.98
CA ASN A 149 1.42 8.05 -2.24
C ASN A 149 2.34 9.23 -2.60
N ILE A 150 2.67 10.10 -1.64
CA ILE A 150 3.59 11.24 -1.86
C ILE A 150 4.99 10.73 -2.20
N MET A 151 5.51 9.74 -1.46
CA MET A 151 6.82 9.15 -1.74
C MET A 151 6.84 8.46 -3.11
N TRP A 152 5.72 7.89 -3.54
CA TRP A 152 5.61 7.28 -4.86
C TRP A 152 5.68 8.31 -5.96
N TRP A 153 4.93 9.40 -5.82
CA TRP A 153 4.93 10.49 -6.78
C TRP A 153 6.33 11.10 -6.95
N LYS A 154 7.02 11.43 -5.84
CA LYS A 154 8.37 12.02 -5.86
C LYS A 154 9.40 11.15 -6.59
N ARG A 155 9.25 9.82 -6.58
CA ARG A 155 10.16 8.89 -7.26
C ARG A 155 9.95 8.89 -8.77
N ASN A 156 8.70 8.99 -9.22
CA ASN A 156 8.36 8.88 -10.64
C ASN A 156 8.61 10.20 -11.41
N GLU A 157 8.91 11.29 -10.70
CA GLU A 157 9.38 12.56 -11.30
C GLU A 157 10.92 12.62 -11.49
N LEU A 158 11.67 11.63 -10.99
CA LEU A 158 13.14 11.52 -11.10
C LEU A 158 13.53 10.41 -12.08
#